data_AF-A0A2N2ST01-F1
#
_entry.id   AF-A0A2N2ST01-F1
#
_cell.length_a   1.000
_cell.length_b   1.000
_cell.length_c   1.000
_cell.angle_alpha   90.00
_cell.angle_beta   90.00
_cell.angle_gamma   90.00
#
_symmetry.space_group_name_H-M   'P 1'
#
loop_
_entity.id
_entity.type
_entity.pdbx_description
1 polymer ?
#
loop_
_entity_poly.entity_id
_entity_poly.type
_entity_poly.pdbx_seq_one_letter_code
_entity_poly.pdbx_strand_id
1 'polypeptide(L)'
;VSTLAFCNTRQQCRDLLEVLQSHGIHALALHGELDQRERDQVLVQFANRSCSVLVATDVAARGLDIAGLEAVINVDVTPDPEIHVHRIGRTGRADENGWALSLASRADQRRIAAIAEAQKFEPEWHRLDELETTSEAPLLPPMATLQILGGRKDKIRPGDVLGALTGEAGFTREQVGKIQVTDAYTYVAVARDIVSVAVRKLADGKIKGKKVKVRSI
;
A
#
# COMPACT_ATOMS: atom_id res chain seq x y z
N VAL A 1 -0.56 -4.81 8.32
CA VAL A 1 -0.59 -5.41 6.99
C VAL A 1 -0.34 -4.39 5.92
N SER A 2 0.88 -4.39 5.39
CA SER A 2 1.25 -3.73 4.15
C SER A 2 2.14 -4.69 3.38
N THR A 3 1.64 -5.23 2.27
CA THR A 3 2.35 -6.19 1.42
C THR A 3 2.68 -5.55 0.08
N LEU A 4 3.88 -5.80 -0.45
CA LEU A 4 4.28 -5.40 -1.80
C LEU A 4 4.46 -6.63 -2.68
N ALA A 5 3.66 -6.70 -3.75
CA ALA A 5 3.66 -7.78 -4.71
C ALA A 5 4.33 -7.33 -6.02
N PHE A 6 5.45 -7.94 -6.37
CA PHE A 6 6.20 -7.61 -7.57
C PHE A 6 5.82 -8.49 -8.76
N CYS A 7 5.49 -7.84 -9.88
CA CYS A 7 5.29 -8.46 -11.17
C CYS A 7 6.37 -7.99 -12.15
N ASN A 8 6.71 -8.81 -13.14
CA ASN A 8 7.74 -8.45 -14.13
C ASN A 8 7.22 -7.43 -15.16
N THR A 9 5.93 -7.49 -15.51
CA THR A 9 5.32 -6.65 -16.55
C THR A 9 4.08 -5.91 -16.07
N ARG A 10 3.69 -4.86 -16.81
CA ARG A 10 2.49 -4.07 -16.51
C ARG A 10 1.20 -4.87 -16.70
N GLN A 11 1.18 -5.77 -17.69
CA GLN A 11 0.02 -6.63 -17.92
C GLN A 11 -0.22 -7.55 -16.71
N GLN A 12 0.85 -8.20 -16.22
CA GLN A 12 0.78 -9.04 -15.02
C GLN A 12 0.32 -8.26 -13.79
N CYS A 13 0.75 -7.00 -13.62
CA CYS A 13 0.22 -6.14 -12.55
C CYS A 13 -1.30 -5.96 -12.63
N ARG A 14 -1.84 -5.75 -13.84
CA ARG A 14 -3.30 -5.58 -14.05
C ARG A 14 -4.05 -6.87 -13.79
N ASP A 15 -3.55 -7.98 -14.34
CA ASP A 15 -4.17 -9.31 -14.17
C ASP A 15 -4.21 -9.69 -12.69
N LEU A 16 -3.10 -9.48 -11.97
CA LEU A 16 -3.04 -9.75 -10.54
C LEU A 16 -3.98 -8.83 -9.74
N LEU A 17 -4.05 -7.55 -10.09
CA LEU A 17 -4.94 -6.60 -9.43
C LEU A 17 -6.41 -7.07 -9.51
N GLU A 18 -6.86 -7.49 -10.69
CA GLU A 18 -8.21 -8.00 -10.93
C GLU A 18 -8.48 -9.28 -10.13
N VAL A 19 -7.53 -10.22 -10.10
CA VAL A 19 -7.64 -11.45 -9.30
C VAL A 19 -7.75 -11.11 -7.81
N LEU A 20 -6.89 -10.25 -7.27
CA LEU A 20 -6.93 -9.89 -5.85
C LEU A 20 -8.26 -9.21 -5.48
N GLN A 21 -8.71 -8.26 -6.29
CA GLN A 21 -9.94 -7.51 -6.03
C GLN A 21 -11.19 -8.39 -6.14
N SER A 22 -11.24 -9.33 -7.09
CA SER A 22 -12.35 -10.30 -7.21
C SER A 22 -12.45 -11.23 -6.01
N HIS A 23 -11.35 -11.47 -5.30
CA HIS A 23 -11.30 -12.22 -4.04
C HIS A 23 -11.50 -11.32 -2.79
N GLY A 24 -11.92 -10.06 -2.97
CA GLY A 24 -12.19 -9.15 -1.87
C GLY A 24 -10.95 -8.58 -1.19
N ILE A 25 -9.75 -8.77 -1.76
CA ILE A 25 -8.51 -8.19 -1.24
C ILE A 25 -8.42 -6.74 -1.73
N HIS A 26 -8.19 -5.82 -0.79
CA HIS A 26 -8.02 -4.42 -1.12
C HIS A 26 -6.61 -4.16 -1.67
N ALA A 27 -6.48 -4.26 -2.99
CA ALA A 27 -5.23 -4.08 -3.71
C ALA A 27 -5.25 -2.84 -4.61
N LEU A 28 -4.09 -2.21 -4.77
CA LEU A 28 -3.82 -1.14 -5.71
C LEU A 28 -2.63 -1.52 -6.58
N ALA A 29 -2.55 -0.99 -7.80
CA ALA A 29 -1.39 -1.20 -8.67
C ALA A 29 -0.58 0.09 -8.88
N LEU A 30 0.72 -0.07 -9.06
CA LEU A 30 1.67 0.97 -9.40
C LEU A 30 2.50 0.55 -10.61
N HIS A 31 2.15 1.08 -11.78
CA HIS A 31 2.84 0.81 -13.04
C HIS A 31 3.00 2.08 -13.88
N GLY A 32 3.82 2.01 -14.94
CA GLY A 32 4.20 3.18 -15.75
C GLY A 32 3.15 3.73 -16.72
N GLU A 33 1.86 3.42 -16.53
CA GLU A 33 0.75 4.04 -17.29
C GLU A 33 -0.03 5.04 -16.44
N LEU A 34 0.14 5.00 -15.11
CA LEU A 34 -0.50 5.95 -14.21
C LEU A 34 0.03 7.35 -14.47
N ASP A 35 -0.86 8.33 -14.47
CA ASP A 35 -0.44 9.73 -14.44
C ASP A 35 0.21 10.05 -13.08
N GLN A 36 0.90 11.19 -12.99
CA GLN A 36 1.58 11.57 -11.76
C GLN A 36 0.62 11.69 -10.56
N ARG A 37 -0.61 12.15 -10.78
CA ARG A 37 -1.61 12.35 -9.73
C ARG A 37 -2.15 11.02 -9.21
N GLU A 38 -2.41 10.07 -10.11
CA GLU A 38 -2.81 8.70 -9.78
C GLU A 38 -1.71 7.97 -9.03
N ARG A 39 -0.46 8.09 -9.51
CA ARG A 39 0.73 7.56 -8.83
C ARG A 39 0.83 8.11 -7.41
N ASP A 40 0.71 9.43 -7.24
CA ASP A 40 0.76 10.05 -5.92
C ASP A 40 -0.35 9.52 -5.02
N GLN A 41 -1.59 9.40 -5.52
CA GLN A 41 -2.72 8.87 -4.74
C GLN A 41 -2.51 7.43 -4.29
N VAL A 42 -2.00 6.54 -5.15
CA VAL A 42 -1.68 5.15 -4.79
C VAL A 42 -0.63 5.11 -3.68
N LEU A 43 0.42 5.93 -3.81
CA LEU A 43 1.50 6.00 -2.82
C LEU A 43 1.02 6.54 -1.47
N VAL A 44 0.15 7.57 -1.49
CA VAL A 44 -0.48 8.08 -0.28
C VAL A 44 -1.31 7.00 0.40
N GLN A 45 -2.19 6.31 -0.34
CA GLN A 45 -3.06 5.26 0.22
C GLN A 45 -2.24 4.12 0.82
N PHE A 46 -1.17 3.70 0.15
CA PHE A 46 -0.28 2.68 0.66
C PHE A 46 0.47 3.12 1.93
N ALA A 47 1.03 4.33 1.94
CA ALA A 47 1.69 4.90 3.11
C ALA A 47 0.74 5.12 4.30
N ASN A 48 -0.55 5.31 4.01
CA ASN A 48 -1.61 5.45 5.01
C ASN A 48 -2.15 4.11 5.52
N ARG A 49 -1.57 2.97 5.12
CA ARG A 49 -2.10 1.63 5.42
C ARG A 49 -3.57 1.49 5.03
N SER A 50 -3.94 2.10 3.90
CA SER A 50 -5.26 2.02 3.28
C SER A 50 -5.29 1.04 2.10
N CYS A 51 -4.22 0.29 1.90
CA CYS A 51 -4.07 -0.73 0.87
C CYS A 51 -3.39 -1.95 1.50
N SER A 52 -3.99 -3.13 1.33
CA SER A 52 -3.46 -4.39 1.87
C SER A 52 -2.30 -4.90 1.01
N VAL A 53 -2.46 -4.84 -0.32
CA VAL A 53 -1.47 -5.31 -1.29
C VAL A 53 -1.22 -4.25 -2.35
N LEU A 54 0.00 -3.70 -2.39
CA LEU A 54 0.45 -2.88 -3.51
C LEU A 54 1.09 -3.79 -4.55
N VAL A 55 0.53 -3.82 -5.76
CA VAL A 55 1.07 -4.54 -6.90
C VAL A 55 1.96 -3.60 -7.71
N ALA A 56 3.21 -3.94 -8.00
CA ALA A 56 4.11 -3.03 -8.70
C ALA A 56 5.08 -3.75 -9.64
N THR A 57 5.55 -3.02 -10.66
CA THR A 57 6.74 -3.41 -11.43
C THR A 57 8.01 -2.84 -10.81
N ASP A 58 9.17 -3.40 -11.13
CA ASP A 58 10.46 -2.90 -10.67
C ASP A 58 10.69 -1.43 -11.02
N VAL A 59 10.39 -1.06 -12.26
CA VAL A 59 10.54 0.32 -12.74
C VAL A 59 9.66 1.28 -11.96
N ALA A 60 8.41 0.88 -11.68
CA ALA A 60 7.48 1.74 -10.96
C ALA A 60 7.79 1.82 -9.46
N ALA A 61 8.42 0.79 -8.90
CA ALA A 61 8.81 0.72 -7.49
C ALA A 61 10.19 1.36 -7.20
N ARG A 62 11.03 1.57 -8.22
CA ARG A 62 12.32 2.26 -8.06
C ARG A 62 12.12 3.69 -7.56
N GLY A 63 13.01 4.12 -6.67
CA GLY A 63 12.97 5.46 -6.07
C GLY A 63 11.84 5.69 -5.05
N LEU A 64 11.03 4.67 -4.75
CA LEU A 64 10.08 4.75 -3.66
C LEU A 64 10.79 4.49 -2.33
N ASP A 65 10.59 5.40 -1.38
CA ASP A 65 10.95 5.21 0.02
C ASP A 65 9.90 4.32 0.71
N ILE A 66 9.84 3.07 0.27
CA ILE A 66 9.01 2.02 0.85
C ILE A 66 9.96 1.02 1.51
N ALA A 67 9.95 0.98 2.83
CA ALA A 67 10.73 0.09 3.67
C ALA A 67 9.90 -0.32 4.90
N GLY A 68 10.33 -1.36 5.61
CA GLY A 68 9.63 -1.85 6.82
C GLY A 68 8.29 -2.52 6.50
N LEU A 69 8.18 -3.16 5.33
CA LEU A 69 6.99 -3.95 5.00
C LEU A 69 6.99 -5.27 5.76
N GLU A 70 5.82 -5.74 6.16
CA GLU A 70 5.63 -7.04 6.80
C GLU A 70 5.96 -8.19 5.83
N ALA A 71 5.62 -8.00 4.54
CA ALA A 71 5.88 -8.99 3.50
C ALA A 71 6.15 -8.36 2.12
N VAL A 72 7.06 -8.99 1.38
CA VAL A 72 7.28 -8.83 -0.05
C VAL A 72 6.99 -10.15 -0.74
N ILE A 73 6.19 -10.11 -1.81
CA ILE A 73 5.86 -11.28 -2.61
C ILE A 73 6.38 -11.06 -4.03
N ASN A 74 7.31 -11.89 -4.47
CA ASN A 74 7.65 -12.01 -5.89
C ASN A 74 6.59 -12.88 -6.56
N VAL A 75 5.59 -12.26 -7.17
CA VAL A 75 4.54 -12.99 -7.91
C VAL A 75 5.15 -13.61 -9.15
N ASP A 76 6.02 -12.87 -9.81
CA ASP A 76 6.89 -13.37 -10.88
C ASP A 76 8.34 -13.42 -10.40
N VAL A 77 8.99 -14.56 -10.60
CA VAL A 77 10.44 -14.66 -10.38
C VAL A 77 11.18 -13.82 -11.42
N THR A 78 11.98 -12.88 -10.94
CA THR A 78 12.87 -12.08 -11.81
C THR A 78 14.00 -12.95 -12.36
N PRO A 79 14.43 -12.77 -13.63
CA PRO A 79 15.62 -13.45 -14.15
C PRO A 79 16.93 -12.85 -13.61
N ASP A 80 16.88 -11.66 -13.02
CA ASP A 80 18.05 -10.91 -12.55
C ASP A 80 18.17 -10.97 -11.01
N PRO A 81 19.24 -11.59 -10.48
CA PRO A 81 19.49 -11.65 -9.04
C PRO A 81 19.60 -10.29 -8.33
N GLU A 82 20.14 -9.26 -8.99
CA GLU A 82 20.24 -7.93 -8.38
C GLU A 82 18.86 -7.29 -8.21
N ILE A 83 17.97 -7.49 -9.18
CA ILE A 83 16.57 -7.07 -9.07
C ILE A 83 15.91 -7.81 -7.89
N HIS A 84 16.18 -9.10 -7.70
CA HIS A 84 15.61 -9.84 -6.57
C HIS A 84 15.99 -9.21 -5.23
N VAL A 85 17.28 -8.87 -5.04
CA VAL A 85 17.76 -8.18 -3.83
C VAL A 85 17.04 -6.85 -3.62
N HIS A 86 16.84 -6.06 -4.67
CA HIS A 86 16.12 -4.78 -4.58
C HIS A 86 14.64 -4.93 -4.21
N ARG A 87 14.00 -6.03 -4.63
CA ARG A 87 12.61 -6.36 -4.29
C ARG A 87 12.49 -6.77 -2.83
N ILE A 88 13.26 -7.77 -2.39
CA ILE A 88 13.16 -8.29 -1.02
C ILE A 88 13.69 -7.29 0.02
N GLY A 89 14.60 -6.39 -0.38
CA GLY A 89 15.11 -5.32 0.49
C GLY A 89 14.08 -4.28 0.93
N ARG A 90 12.78 -4.46 0.63
CA ARG A 90 11.66 -3.65 1.14
C ARG A 90 11.09 -4.15 2.46
N THR A 91 11.48 -5.36 2.87
CA THR A 91 11.13 -5.97 4.16
C THR A 91 12.41 -6.27 4.97
N GLY A 92 12.28 -6.60 6.25
CA GLY A 92 13.38 -7.12 7.06
C GLY A 92 14.55 -6.17 7.35
N ARG A 93 14.30 -4.87 7.60
CA ARG A 93 15.35 -3.88 7.90
C ARG A 93 15.41 -3.55 9.41
N ALA A 94 16.57 -3.11 9.88
CA ALA A 94 16.77 -2.54 11.22
C ALA A 94 16.29 -3.46 12.38
N ASP A 95 16.74 -4.72 12.36
CA ASP A 95 16.41 -5.76 13.34
C ASP A 95 14.94 -6.24 13.34
N GLU A 96 14.11 -5.75 12.42
CA GLU A 96 12.76 -6.26 12.21
C GLU A 96 12.77 -7.50 11.31
N ASN A 97 11.99 -8.51 11.66
CA ASN A 97 11.74 -9.67 10.81
C ASN A 97 10.70 -9.33 9.75
N GLY A 98 10.81 -9.97 8.59
CA GLY A 98 9.88 -9.77 7.50
C GLY A 98 9.91 -10.90 6.49
N TRP A 99 8.82 -11.06 5.75
CA TRP A 99 8.63 -12.19 4.84
C TRP A 99 9.01 -11.84 3.41
N ALA A 100 9.96 -12.56 2.83
CA ALA A 100 10.26 -12.51 1.41
C ALA A 100 9.81 -13.82 0.76
N LEU A 101 8.67 -13.80 0.07
CA LEU A 101 8.04 -14.97 -0.54
C LEU A 101 8.16 -14.90 -2.05
N SER A 102 8.31 -16.04 -2.72
CA SER A 102 8.30 -16.11 -4.19
C SER A 102 7.32 -17.18 -4.65
N LEU A 103 6.39 -16.80 -5.53
CA LEU A 103 5.55 -17.76 -6.23
C LEU A 103 6.35 -18.31 -7.40
N ALA A 104 6.44 -19.63 -7.49
CA ALA A 104 7.32 -20.30 -8.42
C ALA A 104 6.63 -21.49 -9.07
N SER A 105 6.82 -21.62 -10.38
CA SER A 105 6.46 -22.81 -11.14
C SER A 105 7.72 -23.63 -11.46
N ARG A 106 7.53 -24.81 -12.06
CA ARG A 106 8.65 -25.61 -12.58
C ARG A 106 9.51 -24.83 -13.59
N ALA A 107 8.92 -23.90 -14.34
CA ALA A 107 9.64 -23.09 -15.32
C ALA A 107 10.64 -22.11 -14.67
N ASP A 108 10.45 -21.78 -13.39
CA ASP A 108 11.26 -20.79 -12.67
C ASP A 108 12.47 -21.39 -11.95
N GLN A 109 12.60 -22.72 -11.90
CA GLN A 109 13.67 -23.42 -11.16
C GLN A 109 15.07 -22.94 -11.53
N ARG A 110 15.34 -22.71 -12.83
CA ARG A 110 16.66 -22.20 -13.27
C ARG A 110 16.93 -20.79 -12.77
N ARG A 111 15.91 -19.92 -12.75
CA ARG A 111 16.03 -18.55 -12.25
C ARG A 111 16.27 -18.54 -10.75
N ILE A 112 15.51 -19.36 -10.02
CA ILE A 112 15.66 -19.48 -8.56
C ILE A 112 17.05 -20.02 -8.20
N ALA A 113 17.55 -21.03 -8.92
CA ALA A 113 18.89 -21.54 -8.71
C ALA A 113 19.97 -20.46 -8.92
N ALA A 114 19.86 -19.65 -9.98
CA ALA A 114 20.79 -18.55 -10.23
C ALA A 114 20.73 -17.47 -9.13
N ILE A 115 19.52 -17.14 -8.64
CA ILE A 115 19.33 -16.22 -7.53
C ILE A 115 19.95 -16.76 -6.24
N ALA A 116 19.69 -18.03 -5.93
CA ALA A 116 20.22 -18.74 -4.76
C ALA A 116 21.74 -18.80 -4.75
N GLU A 117 22.35 -19.11 -5.91
CA GLU A 117 23.80 -19.12 -6.09
C GLU A 117 24.41 -17.73 -5.88
N ALA A 118 23.83 -16.70 -6.51
CA ALA A 118 24.33 -15.33 -6.41
C ALA A 118 24.23 -14.77 -4.98
N GLN A 119 23.16 -15.10 -4.25
CA GLN A 119 22.91 -14.62 -2.89
C GLN A 119 23.40 -15.57 -1.79
N LYS A 120 23.88 -16.76 -2.16
CA LYS A 120 24.41 -17.79 -1.26
C LYS A 120 23.39 -18.20 -0.18
N PHE A 121 22.17 -18.52 -0.59
CA PHE A 121 21.15 -19.11 0.28
C PHE A 121 20.58 -20.39 -0.34
N GLU A 122 20.00 -21.23 0.51
CA GLU A 122 19.23 -22.40 0.07
C GLU A 122 17.74 -22.05 0.09
N PRO A 123 17.03 -22.14 -1.05
CA PRO A 123 15.59 -21.85 -1.08
C PRO A 123 14.81 -22.89 -0.27
N GLU A 124 13.97 -22.41 0.64
CA GLU A 124 12.95 -23.23 1.30
C GLU A 124 11.73 -23.36 0.39
N TRP A 125 11.35 -24.59 0.07
CA TRP A 125 10.23 -24.88 -0.83
C TRP A 125 9.03 -25.38 -0.04
N HIS A 126 7.89 -24.72 -0.25
CA HIS A 126 6.58 -25.17 0.24
C HIS A 126 5.63 -25.36 -0.93
N ARG A 127 4.81 -26.42 -0.88
CA ARG A 127 3.76 -26.58 -1.87
C ARG A 127 2.54 -25.75 -1.49
N LEU A 128 1.80 -25.29 -2.50
CA LEU A 128 0.61 -24.47 -2.26
C LEU A 128 -0.48 -25.24 -1.49
N ASP A 129 -0.58 -26.55 -1.69
CA ASP A 129 -1.55 -27.42 -1.00
C ASP A 129 -1.18 -27.75 0.45
N GLU A 130 0.02 -27.37 0.89
CA GLU A 130 0.44 -27.43 2.30
C GLU A 130 0.04 -26.17 3.08
N LEU A 131 -0.37 -25.10 2.38
CA LEU A 131 -0.76 -23.85 3.03
C LEU A 131 -2.21 -23.91 3.51
N GLU A 132 -2.40 -23.71 4.80
CA GLU A 132 -3.73 -23.61 5.40
C GLU A 132 -4.22 -22.17 5.38
N THR A 133 -5.46 -21.97 4.92
CA THR A 133 -6.09 -20.65 4.96
C THR A 133 -6.40 -20.30 6.41
N THR A 134 -5.71 -19.30 6.95
CA THR A 134 -5.88 -18.88 8.35
C THR A 134 -7.21 -18.16 8.60
N SER A 135 -7.81 -17.57 7.56
CA SER A 135 -9.08 -16.84 7.65
C SER A 135 -9.75 -16.72 6.29
N GLU A 136 -11.07 -16.88 6.25
CA GLU A 136 -11.90 -16.54 5.09
C GLU A 136 -12.31 -15.07 5.06
N ALA A 137 -11.99 -14.30 6.11
CA ALA A 137 -12.32 -12.89 6.15
C ALA A 137 -11.52 -12.11 5.08
N PRO A 138 -12.14 -11.15 4.38
CA PRO A 138 -11.45 -10.34 3.40
C PRO A 138 -10.25 -9.62 4.02
N LEU A 139 -9.11 -9.61 3.32
CA LEU A 139 -7.92 -8.91 3.77
C LEU A 139 -8.10 -7.40 3.60
N LEU A 140 -8.76 -6.78 4.57
CA LEU A 140 -9.02 -5.35 4.59
C LEU A 140 -7.87 -4.58 5.28
N PRO A 141 -7.54 -3.39 4.78
CA PRO A 141 -6.52 -2.56 5.39
C PRO A 141 -7.12 -1.91 6.65
N PRO A 142 -6.30 -1.65 7.70
CA PRO A 142 -6.80 -1.11 8.97
C PRO A 142 -7.34 0.33 8.85
N MET A 143 -6.87 1.07 7.85
CA MET A 143 -7.26 2.46 7.60
C MET A 143 -8.00 2.59 6.26
N ALA A 144 -8.65 3.73 6.06
CA ALA A 144 -8.97 4.25 4.74
C ALA A 144 -8.46 5.69 4.62
N THR A 145 -8.16 6.10 3.39
CA THR A 145 -7.65 7.45 3.13
C THR A 145 -8.80 8.36 2.71
N LEU A 146 -8.95 9.48 3.39
CA LEU A 146 -9.84 10.55 2.96
C LEU A 146 -9.03 11.56 2.16
N GLN A 147 -9.55 11.95 1.01
CA GLN A 147 -9.06 13.08 0.22
C GLN A 147 -9.95 14.28 0.46
N ILE A 148 -9.35 15.36 0.95
CA ILE A 148 -9.96 16.66 1.19
C ILE A 148 -9.46 17.62 0.11
N LEU A 149 -10.39 18.30 -0.56
CA LEU A 149 -10.08 19.40 -1.45
C LEU A 149 -9.64 20.61 -0.62
N GLY A 150 -8.39 21.01 -0.80
CA GLY A 150 -7.74 22.08 -0.07
C GLY A 150 -6.40 21.64 0.51
N GLY A 151 -5.38 22.48 0.36
CA GLY A 151 -4.02 22.17 0.79
C GLY A 151 -3.25 23.38 1.32
N ARG A 152 -1.93 23.38 1.11
CA ARG A 152 -1.04 24.48 1.54
C ARG A 152 -1.46 25.82 0.95
N LYS A 153 -1.96 25.86 -0.28
CA LYS A 153 -2.45 27.10 -0.92
C LYS A 153 -3.67 27.68 -0.21
N ASP A 154 -4.48 26.81 0.41
CA ASP A 154 -5.60 27.19 1.27
C ASP A 154 -5.19 27.46 2.72
N LYS A 155 -3.88 27.43 2.98
CA LYS A 155 -3.24 27.56 4.30
C LYS A 155 -3.65 26.45 5.28
N ILE A 156 -4.05 25.28 4.78
CA ILE A 156 -4.35 24.12 5.62
C ILE A 156 -3.04 23.51 6.13
N ARG A 157 -3.01 23.16 7.41
CA ARG A 157 -1.91 22.45 8.08
C ARG A 157 -2.41 21.12 8.66
N PRO A 158 -1.52 20.15 8.92
CA PRO A 158 -1.92 18.88 9.55
C PRO A 158 -2.72 19.06 10.85
N GLY A 159 -2.33 20.04 11.67
CA GLY A 159 -3.04 20.36 12.92
C GLY A 159 -4.49 20.84 12.72
N ASP A 160 -4.78 21.52 11.61
CA ASP A 160 -6.15 21.98 11.31
C ASP A 160 -7.07 20.78 11.02
N VAL A 161 -6.56 19.80 10.28
CA VAL A 161 -7.31 18.57 9.95
C VAL A 161 -7.46 17.69 11.18
N LEU A 162 -6.41 17.54 11.98
CA LEU A 162 -6.47 16.81 13.24
C LEU A 162 -7.51 17.43 14.18
N GLY A 163 -7.50 18.75 14.35
CA GLY A 163 -8.46 19.46 15.20
C GLY A 163 -9.90 19.34 14.72
N ALA A 164 -10.15 19.35 13.39
CA ALA A 164 -11.47 19.11 12.85
C ALA A 164 -11.98 17.69 13.13
N LEU A 165 -11.10 16.68 13.03
CA LEU A 165 -11.46 15.28 13.29
C LEU A 165 -11.66 14.98 14.78
N THR A 166 -10.79 15.48 15.66
CA THR A 166 -10.84 15.13 17.09
C THR A 166 -11.70 16.07 17.92
N GLY A 167 -11.77 17.35 17.53
CA GLY A 167 -12.60 18.36 18.18
C GLY A 167 -14.03 18.32 17.68
N GLU A 168 -14.27 18.89 16.49
CA GLU A 168 -15.62 19.05 15.94
C GLU A 168 -16.29 17.70 15.62
N ALA A 169 -15.54 16.76 15.04
CA ALA A 169 -16.09 15.47 14.67
C ALA A 169 -16.05 14.42 15.80
N GLY A 170 -15.32 14.69 16.90
CA GLY A 170 -15.32 13.88 18.12
C GLY A 170 -14.68 12.50 17.99
N PHE A 171 -13.76 12.29 17.04
CA PHE A 171 -12.98 11.06 16.94
C PHE A 171 -11.77 11.09 17.88
N THR A 172 -11.27 9.92 18.28
CA THR A 172 -10.05 9.86 19.08
C THR A 172 -8.82 10.06 18.20
N ARG A 173 -7.68 10.42 18.81
CA ARG A 173 -6.43 10.63 18.08
C ARG A 173 -5.92 9.32 17.45
N GLU A 174 -6.18 8.20 18.09
CA GLU A 174 -5.77 6.85 17.66
C GLU A 174 -6.53 6.42 16.39
N GLN A 175 -7.74 6.94 16.19
CA GLN A 175 -8.52 6.73 14.99
C GLN A 175 -8.06 7.58 13.79
N VAL A 176 -7.13 8.51 14.01
CA VAL A 176 -6.58 9.40 12.97
C VAL A 176 -5.11 9.06 12.73
N GLY A 177 -4.80 8.60 11.53
CA GLY A 177 -3.44 8.27 11.13
C GLY A 177 -2.70 9.44 10.48
N LYS A 178 -1.81 9.10 9.55
CA LYS A 178 -0.96 10.07 8.86
C LYS A 178 -1.79 11.12 8.12
N ILE A 179 -1.40 12.39 8.27
CA ILE A 179 -1.97 13.52 7.55
C ILE A 179 -0.91 14.07 6.61
N GLN A 180 -1.19 14.04 5.32
CA GLN A 180 -0.31 14.57 4.28
C GLN A 180 -0.98 15.72 3.56
N VAL A 181 -0.37 16.91 3.65
CA VAL A 181 -0.88 18.12 3.00
C VAL A 181 -0.04 18.40 1.76
N THR A 182 -0.69 18.44 0.60
CA THR A 182 -0.12 18.87 -0.69
C THR A 182 -0.50 20.33 -0.97
N ASP A 183 -0.19 20.85 -2.14
CA ASP A 183 -0.59 22.22 -2.50
C ASP A 183 -2.11 22.40 -2.63
N ALA A 184 -2.78 21.42 -3.24
CA ALA A 184 -4.21 21.50 -3.60
C ALA A 184 -5.10 20.52 -2.83
N TYR A 185 -4.53 19.46 -2.27
CA TYR A 185 -5.27 18.41 -1.55
C TYR A 185 -4.63 18.10 -0.20
N THR A 186 -5.47 17.64 0.73
CA THR A 186 -5.01 17.04 1.98
C THR A 186 -5.52 15.62 2.06
N TYR A 187 -4.63 14.70 2.42
CA TYR A 187 -4.95 13.30 2.63
C TYR A 187 -4.83 12.96 4.11
N VAL A 188 -5.80 12.24 4.65
CA VAL A 188 -5.78 11.79 6.04
C VAL A 188 -6.21 10.34 6.13
N ALA A 189 -5.39 9.52 6.77
CA ALA A 189 -5.79 8.17 7.13
C ALA A 189 -6.75 8.22 8.32
N VAL A 190 -7.85 7.48 8.26
CA VAL A 190 -8.77 7.26 9.40
C VAL A 190 -9.01 5.78 9.58
N ALA A 191 -9.30 5.35 10.80
CA ALA A 191 -9.67 3.96 11.08
C ALA A 191 -10.86 3.53 10.20
N ARG A 192 -10.80 2.31 9.67
CA ARG A 192 -11.73 1.87 8.62
C ARG A 192 -13.20 1.84 9.07
N ASP A 193 -13.44 1.62 10.35
CA ASP A 193 -14.76 1.59 10.99
C ASP A 193 -15.44 2.97 11.05
N ILE A 194 -14.68 4.07 11.05
CA ILE A 194 -15.23 5.43 11.15
C ILE A 194 -15.37 6.17 9.83
N VAL A 195 -14.95 5.57 8.70
CA VAL A 195 -14.83 6.25 7.39
C VAL A 195 -16.10 6.98 6.97
N SER A 196 -17.24 6.29 7.00
CA SER A 196 -18.52 6.84 6.55
C SER A 196 -18.95 8.04 7.41
N VAL A 197 -18.79 7.92 8.72
CA VAL A 197 -19.11 8.98 9.68
C VAL A 197 -18.13 10.15 9.55
N ALA A 198 -16.84 9.87 9.35
CA ALA A 198 -15.81 10.88 9.19
C ALA A 198 -16.00 11.72 7.93
N VAL A 199 -16.29 11.08 6.79
CA VAL A 199 -16.63 11.78 5.54
C VAL A 199 -17.82 12.70 5.74
N ARG A 200 -18.92 12.19 6.34
CA ARG A 200 -20.12 13.00 6.58
C ARG A 200 -19.83 14.20 7.50
N LYS A 201 -19.21 13.97 8.66
CA LYS A 201 -18.92 15.04 9.63
C LYS A 201 -17.97 16.09 9.06
N LEU A 202 -16.96 15.69 8.28
CA LEU A 202 -16.06 16.64 7.62
C LEU A 202 -16.74 17.42 6.48
N ALA A 203 -17.68 16.80 5.77
CA ALA A 203 -18.45 17.48 4.72
C ALA A 203 -19.42 18.52 5.29
N ASP A 204 -20.02 18.23 6.46
CA ASP A 204 -20.95 19.12 7.16
C ASP A 204 -20.20 20.21 7.96
N GLY A 205 -18.99 19.90 8.44
CA GLY A 205 -18.16 20.74 9.28
C GLY A 205 -17.29 21.75 8.53
N LYS A 206 -16.27 22.27 9.23
CA LYS A 206 -15.32 23.24 8.68
C LYS A 206 -13.89 22.85 9.04
N ILE A 207 -12.98 23.07 8.11
CA ILE A 207 -11.54 23.05 8.39
C ILE A 207 -11.07 24.50 8.30
N LYS A 208 -10.52 25.02 9.40
CA LYS A 208 -10.08 26.42 9.48
C LYS A 208 -11.20 27.41 9.12
N GLY A 209 -12.41 27.14 9.59
CA GLY A 209 -13.59 27.98 9.33
C GLY A 209 -14.14 27.92 7.91
N LYS A 210 -13.58 27.09 7.02
CA LYS A 210 -14.05 26.90 5.63
C LYS A 210 -14.67 25.53 5.43
N LYS A 211 -15.76 25.48 4.65
CA LYS A 211 -16.30 24.21 4.16
C LYS A 211 -15.32 23.58 3.17
N VAL A 212 -15.19 22.26 3.24
CA VAL A 212 -14.30 21.48 2.37
C VAL A 212 -15.09 20.38 1.67
N LYS A 213 -14.64 19.99 0.48
CA LYS A 213 -15.13 18.77 -0.16
C LYS A 213 -14.25 17.62 0.29
N VAL A 214 -14.86 16.52 0.73
CA VAL A 214 -14.16 15.33 1.20
C VAL A 214 -14.77 14.09 0.56
N ARG A 215 -13.92 13.11 0.25
CA ARG A 215 -14.33 11.77 -0.17
C ARG A 215 -13.35 10.74 0.38
N SER A 216 -13.81 9.51 0.59
CA SER A 216 -12.90 8.38 0.72
C SER A 216 -12.32 8.06 -0.66
N ILE A 217 -11.04 7.70 -0.69
CA ILE A 217 -10.36 7.13 -1.87
C ILE A 217 -9.80 5.77 -1.53
#